data_AF-A0A2V8LY78-F1
#
_entry.id   AF-A0A2V8LY78-F1
#
_cell.length_a   1.000
_cell.length_b   1.000
_cell.length_c   1.000
_cell.angle_alpha   90.00
_cell.angle_beta   90.00
_cell.angle_gamma   90.00
#
_symmetry.space_group_name_H-M   'P 1'
#
loop_
_entity.id
_entity.type
_entity.pdbx_description
1 polymer ?
#
loop_
_entity_poly.entity_id
_entity_poly.type
_entity_poly.pdbx_seq_one_letter_code
_entity_poly.pdbx_strand_id
1 'polypeptide(L)'
;MTVVSNTSPPIFAISLISLDEIQRIAELKQMTVAEWVRQTLRAARKVESSGDPTSKLAAIRAAARNSFPTADVDAMMDQIEAGYTGRQ
;
A
#
# COMPACT_ATOMS: atom_id res chain seq x y z
N MET A 1 -24.30 -5.15 9.96
CA MET A 1 -23.19 -5.03 8.99
C MET A 1 -22.15 -4.12 9.61
N THR A 2 -21.27 -4.68 10.45
CA THR A 2 -20.31 -3.90 11.24
C THR A 2 -19.02 -3.81 10.43
N VAL A 3 -18.74 -2.63 9.89
CA VAL A 3 -17.44 -2.32 9.29
C VAL A 3 -16.41 -2.46 10.41
N VAL A 4 -15.67 -3.57 10.43
CA VAL A 4 -14.43 -3.67 11.22
C VAL A 4 -13.46 -2.73 10.53
N SER A 5 -13.49 -1.47 10.93
CA SER A 5 -12.57 -0.45 10.45
C SER A 5 -11.17 -0.92 10.81
N ASN A 6 -10.43 -1.37 9.80
CA ASN A 6 -9.03 -1.75 9.87
C ASN A 6 -8.17 -0.47 9.99
N THR A 7 -8.34 0.25 11.11
CA THR A 7 -7.45 1.33 11.50
C THR A 7 -6.15 0.70 11.96
N SER A 8 -5.20 0.57 11.04
CA SER A 8 -3.85 0.13 11.39
C SER A 8 -3.21 1.19 12.31
N PRO A 9 -2.73 0.80 13.49
CA PRO A 9 -2.16 1.74 14.44
C PRO A 9 -0.85 2.33 13.90
N PRO A 10 -0.55 3.61 14.20
CA PRO A 10 0.75 4.21 13.90
C PRO A 10 1.87 3.45 14.63
N ILE A 11 3.10 3.47 14.10
CA ILE A 11 4.25 2.71 14.63
C ILE A 11 4.47 2.98 16.13
N PHE A 12 4.28 4.22 16.57
CA PHE A 12 4.39 4.60 17.98
C PHE A 12 3.38 3.91 18.91
N ALA A 13 2.18 3.59 18.42
CA ALA A 13 1.18 2.90 19.22
C ALA A 13 1.52 1.43 19.46
N ILE A 14 2.24 0.76 18.54
CA ILE A 14 2.70 -0.63 18.72
C ILE A 14 3.64 -0.74 19.93
N SER A 15 4.41 0.32 20.21
CA SER A 15 5.32 0.39 21.37
C SER A 15 4.60 0.44 22.72
N LEU A 16 3.30 0.75 22.73
CA LEU A 16 2.51 0.94 23.95
C LEU A 16 1.59 -0.26 24.25
N ILE A 17 1.48 -1.21 23.33
CA ILE A 17 0.65 -2.42 23.50
C ILE A 17 1.43 -3.43 24.37
N SER A 18 0.80 -3.96 25.40
CA SER A 18 1.38 -4.99 26.27
C SER A 18 1.27 -6.39 25.67
N LEU A 19 2.09 -7.34 26.16
CA LEU A 19 2.16 -8.71 25.63
C LEU A 19 0.84 -9.48 25.78
N ASP A 20 0.11 -9.26 26.88
CA ASP A 20 -1.21 -9.83 27.13
C ASP A 20 -2.27 -9.27 26.18
N GLU A 21 -2.18 -7.99 25.84
CA GLU A 21 -3.07 -7.37 24.87
C GLU A 21 -2.79 -7.88 23.45
N ILE A 22 -1.52 -8.08 23.09
CA ILE A 22 -1.12 -8.71 21.82
C ILE A 22 -1.70 -10.13 21.70
N GLN A 23 -1.58 -10.94 22.76
CA GLN A 23 -2.14 -12.30 22.78
C GLN A 23 -3.66 -12.28 22.58
N ARG A 24 -4.36 -11.41 23.32
CA ARG A 24 -5.81 -11.27 23.24
C ARG A 24 -6.26 -10.86 21.83
N ILE A 25 -5.56 -9.93 21.20
CA ILE A 25 -5.89 -9.49 19.83
C ILE A 25 -5.64 -10.61 18.82
N ALA A 26 -4.55 -11.37 18.96
CA ALA A 26 -4.23 -12.49 18.09
C ALA A 26 -5.30 -13.60 18.17
N GLU A 27 -5.74 -13.94 19.39
CA GLU A 27 -6.85 -14.89 19.63
C GLU A 27 -8.17 -14.43 19.00
N LEU A 28 -8.54 -13.17 19.22
CA LEU A 28 -9.75 -12.57 18.62
C LEU A 28 -9.71 -12.58 17.09
N LYS A 29 -8.52 -12.44 16.51
CA LYS A 29 -8.30 -12.46 15.06
C LYS A 29 -8.00 -13.86 14.50
N GLN A 30 -8.05 -14.91 15.32
CA GLN A 30 -7.79 -16.30 14.92
C GLN A 30 -6.45 -16.47 14.19
N MET A 31 -5.40 -15.82 14.71
CA MET A 31 -4.06 -15.86 14.14
C MET A 31 -3.02 -15.98 15.25
N THR A 32 -1.80 -16.36 14.88
CA THR A 32 -0.69 -16.38 15.84
C THR A 32 -0.26 -14.96 16.19
N VAL A 33 0.28 -14.78 17.40
CA VAL A 33 0.92 -13.52 17.82
C VAL A 33 1.96 -13.05 16.80
N ALA A 34 2.80 -13.96 16.31
CA ALA A 34 3.83 -13.63 15.33
C ALA A 34 3.25 -13.11 14.01
N GLU A 35 2.16 -13.71 13.53
CA GLU A 35 1.50 -13.27 12.30
C GLU A 35 0.82 -11.91 12.49
N TRP A 36 0.18 -11.71 13.63
CA TRP A 36 -0.40 -10.42 13.98
C TRP A 36 0.65 -9.31 14.03
N VAL A 37 1.79 -9.56 14.70
CA VAL A 37 2.91 -8.61 14.78
C VAL A 37 3.44 -8.27 13.39
N ARG A 38 3.62 -9.26 12.52
CA ARG A 38 4.09 -9.05 11.14
C ARG A 38 3.10 -8.18 10.34
N GLN A 39 1.80 -8.47 10.40
CA GLN A 39 0.80 -7.66 9.68
C GLN A 39 0.77 -6.22 10.19
N THR A 40 0.78 -6.03 11.50
CA THR A 40 0.74 -4.69 12.11
C THR A 40 1.97 -3.87 11.72
N LEU A 41 3.19 -4.45 11.79
CA LEU A 41 4.42 -3.77 11.37
C LEU A 41 4.44 -3.47 9.86
N ARG A 42 3.96 -4.39 9.01
CA ARG A 42 3.84 -4.15 7.55
C ARG A 42 2.87 -3.02 7.25
N ALA A 43 1.72 -2.99 7.90
CA ALA A 43 0.72 -1.96 7.71
C ALA A 43 1.23 -0.59 8.17
N ALA A 44 1.86 -0.53 9.34
CA ALA A 44 2.42 0.71 9.88
C ALA A 44 3.54 1.26 8.98
N ARG A 45 4.43 0.40 8.46
CA ARG A 45 5.43 0.79 7.47
C ARG A 45 4.83 1.25 6.15
N LYS A 46 3.70 0.70 5.72
CA LYS A 46 3.00 1.13 4.50
C LYS A 46 2.44 2.55 4.64
N VAL A 47 1.91 2.88 5.82
CA VAL A 47 1.41 4.24 6.13
C VAL A 47 2.55 5.26 6.12
N GLU A 48 3.69 4.91 6.70
CA GLU A 48 4.86 5.81 6.74
C GLU A 48 5.59 5.90 5.39
N SER A 49 5.65 4.79 4.64
CA SER A 49 6.28 4.72 3.31
C SER A 49 5.41 5.31 2.21
N SER A 50 4.10 5.42 2.38
CA SER A 50 3.28 6.23 1.49
C SER A 50 3.54 7.70 1.83
N GLY A 51 4.46 8.35 1.10
CA GLY A 51 4.59 9.81 1.14
C GLY A 51 3.24 10.50 0.94
N ASP A 52 3.14 11.79 1.30
CA ASP A 52 1.86 12.52 1.44
C ASP A 52 0.78 12.07 0.43
N PRO A 53 -0.23 11.31 0.89
CA PRO A 53 -1.30 10.81 0.03
C PRO A 53 -2.02 11.95 -0.71
N THR A 54 -2.05 13.15 -0.13
CA THR A 54 -2.61 14.35 -0.74
C THR A 54 -1.81 14.77 -1.95
N SER A 55 -0.48 14.84 -1.84
CA SER A 55 0.45 15.11 -2.94
C SER A 55 0.33 14.08 -4.06
N LYS A 56 0.22 12.79 -3.72
CA LYS A 56 0.01 11.74 -4.73
C LYS A 56 -1.33 11.89 -5.46
N LEU A 57 -2.41 12.15 -4.72
CA LEU A 57 -3.73 12.38 -5.30
C LEU A 57 -3.78 13.67 -6.14
N ALA A 58 -3.06 14.71 -5.73
CA ALA A 58 -2.93 15.94 -6.51
C ALA A 58 -2.23 15.68 -7.84
N ALA A 59 -1.14 14.90 -7.84
CA ALA A 59 -0.44 14.50 -9.06
C ALA A 59 -1.33 13.65 -9.99
N ILE A 60 -2.06 12.66 -9.45
CA ILE A 60 -2.99 11.85 -10.24
C ILE A 60 -4.10 12.72 -10.85
N ARG A 61 -4.72 13.61 -10.06
CA ARG A 61 -5.75 14.53 -10.55
C ARG A 61 -5.20 15.49 -11.60
N ALA A 62 -3.95 15.93 -11.47
CA ALA A 62 -3.29 16.76 -12.47
C ALA A 62 -3.06 16.00 -13.78
N ALA A 63 -2.56 14.77 -13.70
CA ALA A 63 -2.39 13.90 -14.85
C ALA A 63 -3.73 13.63 -15.55
N ALA A 64 -4.78 13.26 -14.80
CA ALA A 64 -6.10 12.93 -15.34
C ALA A 64 -6.80 14.10 -16.08
N ARG A 65 -6.38 15.35 -15.87
CA ARG A 65 -6.89 16.50 -16.63
C ARG A 65 -6.30 16.60 -18.04
N ASN A 66 -5.22 15.87 -18.33
CA ASN A 66 -4.64 15.82 -19.66
C ASN A 66 -5.21 14.65 -20.44
N SER A 67 -5.40 14.84 -21.74
CA SER A 67 -5.64 13.75 -22.67
C SER A 67 -4.29 13.26 -23.16
N PHE A 68 -3.81 12.17 -22.59
CA PHE A 68 -2.62 11.51 -23.13
C PHE A 68 -3.00 10.71 -24.37
N PRO A 69 -2.14 10.68 -25.40
CA PRO A 69 -2.37 9.79 -26.53
C PRO A 69 -2.39 8.35 -26.02
N THR A 70 -3.53 7.69 -26.20
CA THR A 70 -3.68 6.26 -25.96
C THR A 70 -3.28 5.55 -27.24
N ALA A 71 -2.24 4.73 -27.20
CA ALA A 71 -1.88 3.85 -28.30
C ALA A 71 -2.51 2.47 -28.09
N ASP A 72 -2.55 1.68 -29.16
CA ASP A 72 -2.84 0.25 -29.07
C ASP A 72 -1.82 -0.43 -28.13
N VAL A 73 -2.29 -1.34 -27.27
CA VAL A 73 -1.44 -1.93 -26.23
C VAL A 73 -0.33 -2.76 -26.85
N ASP A 74 -0.60 -3.50 -27.92
CA ASP A 74 0.41 -4.33 -28.57
C ASP A 74 1.49 -3.45 -29.20
N ALA A 75 1.09 -2.35 -29.85
CA ALA A 75 2.02 -1.35 -30.37
C ALA A 75 2.88 -0.68 -29.28
N MET A 76 2.34 -0.45 -28.08
CA MET A 76 3.11 0.08 -26.95
C MET A 76 4.16 -0.91 -26.44
N MET A 77 3.82 -2.19 -26.36
CA MET A 77 4.75 -3.23 -25.90
C MET A 77 5.91 -3.40 -26.89
N ASP A 78 5.62 -3.36 -28.20
CA ASP A 78 6.66 -3.38 -29.24
C ASP A 78 7.61 -2.19 -29.15
N GLN A 79 7.10 -0.98 -28.87
CA GLN A 79 7.92 0.23 -28.69
C GLN A 79 8.81 0.15 -27.44
N ILE A 80 8.28 -0.39 -26.35
CA ILE A 80 9.04 -0.59 -25.10
C ILE A 80 10.19 -1.58 -25.34
N GLU A 81 9.91 -2.70 -26.00
CA GLU A 81 10.92 -3.72 -26.31
C GLU A 81 11.97 -3.20 -27.31
N ALA A 82 11.55 -2.42 -28.30
CA ALA A 82 12.45 -1.71 -29.22
C ALA A 82 13.38 -0.74 -28.47
N GLY A 83 12.86 -0.04 -27.46
CA GLY A 83 13.63 0.84 -26.58
C GLY A 83 14.68 0.12 -25.74
N TYR A 84 14.37 -1.08 -25.22
CA TYR A 84 15.35 -1.92 -24.51
C TYR A 84 16.41 -2.55 -25.43
N THR A 85 16.02 -2.90 -26.66
CA THR A 85 16.91 -3.54 -27.63
C THR A 85 17.68 -2.54 -28.52
N GLY A 86 17.42 -1.24 -28.37
CA GLY A 86 18.10 -0.17 -29.10
C GLY A 86 17.77 -0.13 -30.61
N ARG A 87 16.66 -0.75 -31.02
CA ARG A 87 16.22 -0.78 -32.41
C ARG A 87 15.36 0.47 -32.67
N GLN A 88 15.92 1.46 -33.35
CA GLN A 88 15.14 2.58 -33.93
C GLN A 88 14.67 2.23 -35.34
#